data_AF-A0A9X3X2B6-F1
#
_entry.id   AF-A0A9X3X2B6-F1
#
_cell.length_a   1.000
_cell.length_b   1.000
_cell.length_c   1.000
_cell.angle_alpha   90.00
_cell.angle_beta   90.00
_cell.angle_gamma   90.00
#
_symmetry.space_group_name_H-M   'P 1'
#
loop_
_entity.id
_entity.type
_entity.pdbx_description
1 polymer ?
#
loop_
_entity_poly.entity_id
_entity_poly.type
_entity_poly.pdbx_seq_one_letter_code
_entity_poly.pdbx_strand_id
1 'polypeptide(L)'
;MKKLKAWVAEAFEFSVWVVEKVFFSVLVCVLVPILLAMLFAPCLGVVLACKRWVLDVPGGMSWYPTAFGGLFIGAYLFPISLAKGTFGRRLSLRVVRAREVPVDEALPHEFVAIDAWVVSGRPIERPAAPGGDEWVTYPLVLADASGGVLRVERADGADQPAGEGLHYYGAARVGHRVVALGEVRRDEVDGSLYRLPARGARLVRGKSPYFLVREGDLAAVVAEIRREETSPAWGIFSLVLLAVGFGSMIGAQSAVPSWFL
;
A
#
# COMPACT_ATOMS: atom_id res chain seq x y z
N MET A 1 32.69 1.93 -42.66
CA MET A 1 31.47 2.26 -41.88
C MET A 1 31.01 1.15 -40.92
N LYS A 2 30.97 -0.14 -41.28
CA LYS A 2 30.54 -1.23 -40.37
C LYS A 2 31.39 -1.35 -39.09
N LYS A 3 32.72 -1.27 -39.19
CA LYS A 3 33.64 -1.33 -38.02
C LYS A 3 33.44 -0.17 -37.03
N LEU A 4 33.16 1.03 -37.54
CA LEU A 4 32.91 2.20 -36.70
C LEU A 4 31.61 2.05 -35.89
N LYS A 5 30.55 1.49 -36.51
CA LYS A 5 29.28 1.22 -35.82
C LYS A 5 29.42 0.17 -34.72
N ALA A 6 30.20 -0.89 -34.96
CA ALA A 6 30.46 -1.91 -33.95
C ALA A 6 31.22 -1.34 -32.74
N TRP A 7 32.26 -0.54 -32.99
CA TRP A 7 33.03 0.14 -31.94
C TRP A 7 32.19 1.10 -31.09
N VAL A 8 31.28 1.86 -31.71
CA VAL A 8 30.39 2.77 -31.00
C VAL A 8 29.37 2.02 -30.14
N ALA A 9 28.84 0.89 -30.64
CA ALA A 9 27.92 0.05 -29.87
C ALA A 9 28.61 -0.57 -28.65
N GLU A 10 29.83 -1.08 -28.81
CA GLU A 10 30.62 -1.67 -27.73
C GLU A 10 31.02 -0.62 -26.68
N ALA A 11 31.40 0.59 -27.12
CA ALA A 11 31.69 1.71 -26.21
C ALA A 11 30.42 2.18 -25.44
N PHE A 12 29.27 2.19 -26.11
CA PHE A 12 28.00 2.53 -25.48
C PHE A 12 27.60 1.49 -24.42
N GLU A 13 27.62 0.20 -24.75
CA GLU A 13 27.34 -0.88 -23.79
C GLU A 13 28.28 -0.84 -22.59
N PHE A 14 29.59 -0.61 -22.83
CA PHE A 14 30.55 -0.43 -21.76
C PHE A 14 30.22 0.78 -20.88
N SER A 15 29.83 1.92 -21.48
CA SER A 15 29.46 3.11 -20.71
C SER A 15 28.22 2.88 -19.84
N VAL A 16 27.20 2.19 -20.37
CA VAL A 16 25.98 1.84 -19.63
C VAL A 16 26.32 0.92 -18.46
N TRP A 17 27.14 -0.10 -18.70
CA TRP A 17 27.61 -1.00 -17.65
C TRP A 17 28.38 -0.26 -16.54
N VAL A 18 29.28 0.67 -16.90
CA VAL A 18 30.00 1.49 -15.91
C VAL A 18 29.04 2.34 -15.10
N VAL A 19 28.10 3.04 -15.75
CA VAL A 19 27.11 3.89 -15.07
C VAL A 19 26.23 3.05 -14.14
N GLU A 20 25.77 1.88 -14.58
CA GLU A 20 24.97 0.96 -13.76
C GLU A 20 25.75 0.50 -12.53
N LYS A 21 27.02 0.10 -12.68
CA LYS A 21 27.87 -0.34 -11.56
C LYS A 21 28.18 0.79 -10.58
N VAL A 22 28.48 1.99 -11.07
CA VAL A 22 28.70 3.17 -10.23
C VAL A 22 27.43 3.54 -9.48
N PHE A 23 26.29 3.59 -10.18
CA PHE A 23 24.99 3.88 -9.57
C PHE A 23 24.64 2.85 -8.50
N PHE A 24 24.77 1.56 -8.79
CA PHE A 24 24.52 0.49 -7.83
C PHE A 24 25.46 0.58 -6.62
N SER A 25 26.74 0.90 -6.84
CA SER A 25 27.71 1.06 -5.75
C SER A 25 27.35 2.25 -4.86
N VAL A 26 26.98 3.40 -5.44
CA VAL A 26 26.51 4.57 -4.69
C VAL A 26 25.23 4.23 -3.93
N LEU A 27 24.28 3.58 -4.58
CA LEU A 27 23.02 3.15 -3.97
C LEU A 27 23.29 2.24 -2.77
N VAL A 28 24.14 1.22 -2.90
CA VAL A 28 24.49 0.31 -1.81
C VAL A 28 25.21 1.04 -0.68
N CYS A 29 26.22 1.85 -1.01
CA CYS A 29 27.00 2.60 -0.02
C CYS A 29 26.18 3.63 0.77
N VAL A 30 25.06 4.12 0.23
CA VAL A 30 24.16 5.05 0.92
C VAL A 30 23.03 4.30 1.63
N LEU A 31 22.38 3.37 0.93
CA LEU A 31 21.17 2.73 1.42
C LEU A 31 21.45 1.70 2.52
N VAL A 32 22.56 0.96 2.43
CA VAL A 32 22.92 -0.03 3.45
C VAL A 32 23.20 0.62 4.81
N PRO A 33 24.02 1.69 4.92
CA PRO A 33 24.20 2.39 6.20
C PRO A 33 22.91 3.00 6.74
N ILE A 34 22.04 3.54 5.88
CA ILE A 34 20.74 4.06 6.30
C ILE A 34 19.87 2.95 6.89
N LEU A 35 19.79 1.79 6.22
CA LEU A 35 19.03 0.65 6.71
C LEU A 35 19.61 0.10 8.02
N LEU A 36 20.93 0.00 8.14
CA LEU A 36 21.60 -0.37 9.37
C LEU A 36 21.30 0.64 10.48
N ALA A 37 21.38 1.94 10.21
CA ALA A 37 21.04 2.98 11.18
C ALA A 37 19.57 2.88 11.62
N MET A 38 18.62 2.66 10.70
CA MET A 38 17.22 2.43 11.05
C MET A 38 17.03 1.18 11.90
N LEU A 39 17.82 0.12 11.65
CA LEU A 39 17.77 -1.11 12.43
C LEU A 39 18.42 -0.95 13.79
N PHE A 40 19.53 -0.22 13.95
CA PHE A 40 20.31 -0.16 15.20
C PHE A 40 20.03 1.06 16.08
N ALA A 41 19.54 2.17 15.51
CA ALA A 41 19.24 3.38 16.28
C ALA A 41 18.17 3.16 17.36
N PRO A 42 17.07 2.41 17.12
CA PRO A 42 16.10 2.09 18.17
C PRO A 42 16.74 1.30 19.32
N CYS A 43 17.54 0.27 18.99
CA CYS A 43 18.34 -0.50 19.95
C CYS A 43 19.19 0.40 20.85
N LEU A 44 20.03 1.26 20.24
CA LEU A 44 20.90 2.17 20.97
C LEU A 44 20.10 3.14 21.83
N GLY A 45 19.00 3.69 21.31
CA GLY A 45 18.09 4.56 22.04
C GLY A 45 17.51 3.88 23.28
N VAL A 46 17.04 2.64 23.16
CA VAL A 46 16.50 1.85 24.27
C VAL A 46 17.57 1.54 25.32
N VAL A 47 18.78 1.15 24.90
CA VAL A 47 19.91 0.89 25.81
C VAL A 47 20.28 2.15 26.59
N LEU A 48 20.41 3.30 25.90
CA LEU A 48 20.73 4.58 26.55
C LEU A 48 19.62 5.04 27.50
N ALA A 49 18.36 4.86 27.11
CA ALA A 49 17.20 5.18 27.94
C ALA A 49 17.17 4.30 29.20
N CYS A 50 17.29 2.98 29.05
CA CYS A 50 17.29 2.05 30.18
C CYS A 50 18.49 2.27 31.10
N LYS A 51 19.68 2.56 30.55
CA LYS A 51 20.85 2.90 31.37
C LYS A 51 20.54 4.11 32.24
N ARG A 52 20.20 5.24 31.61
CA ARG A 52 20.03 6.53 32.29
C ARG A 52 18.85 6.59 33.24
N TRP A 53 17.74 5.95 32.89
CA TRP A 53 16.46 6.14 33.58
C TRP A 53 15.99 4.90 34.36
N VAL A 54 16.72 3.78 34.29
CA VAL A 54 16.39 2.57 35.03
C VAL A 54 17.60 2.06 35.79
N LEU A 55 18.73 1.80 35.13
CA LEU A 55 19.89 1.19 35.79
C LEU A 55 20.67 2.16 36.69
N ASP A 56 20.76 3.44 36.32
CA ASP A 56 21.42 4.47 37.14
C ASP A 56 20.56 4.88 38.37
N VAL A 57 19.40 4.26 38.54
CA VAL A 57 18.43 4.56 39.60
C VAL A 57 18.50 3.48 40.70
N PRO A 58 18.58 3.86 42.00
CA PRO A 58 18.51 2.91 43.10
C PRO A 58 17.26 2.01 43.02
N GLY A 59 17.43 0.69 43.09
CA GLY A 59 16.33 -0.28 42.98
C GLY A 59 15.82 -0.54 41.55
N GLY A 60 16.32 0.20 40.54
CA GLY A 60 15.85 0.12 39.17
C GLY A 60 16.17 -1.19 38.43
N MET A 61 17.15 -1.98 38.91
CA MET A 61 17.48 -3.31 38.36
C MET A 61 16.26 -4.25 38.28
N SER A 62 15.32 -4.15 39.21
CA SER A 62 14.09 -4.95 39.22
C SER A 62 13.13 -4.59 38.07
N TRP A 63 13.18 -3.36 37.58
CA TRP A 63 12.36 -2.83 36.50
C TRP A 63 13.02 -2.97 35.13
N TYR A 64 14.32 -3.29 35.09
CA TYR A 64 15.10 -3.36 33.85
C TYR A 64 14.55 -4.38 32.84
N PRO A 65 14.20 -5.63 33.20
CA PRO A 65 13.71 -6.60 32.21
C PRO A 65 12.42 -6.16 31.51
N THR A 66 11.48 -5.56 32.26
CA THR A 66 10.21 -5.09 31.71
C THR A 66 10.34 -3.78 30.96
N ALA A 67 11.18 -2.85 31.45
CA ALA A 67 11.52 -1.61 30.74
C ALA A 67 12.22 -1.91 29.41
N PHE A 68 13.29 -2.70 29.45
CA PHE A 68 14.07 -3.07 28.27
C PHE A 68 13.22 -3.89 27.29
N GLY A 69 12.55 -4.95 27.74
CA GLY A 69 11.72 -5.78 26.86
C GLY A 69 10.57 -5.01 26.22
N GLY A 70 9.84 -4.21 27.00
CA GLY A 70 8.73 -3.40 26.50
C GLY A 70 9.16 -2.32 25.51
N LEU A 71 10.20 -1.56 25.84
CA LEU A 71 10.72 -0.50 24.97
C LEU A 71 11.38 -1.06 23.72
N PHE A 72 12.15 -2.15 23.84
CA PHE A 72 12.82 -2.79 22.70
C PHE A 72 11.77 -3.28 21.71
N ILE A 73 10.88 -4.17 22.14
CA ILE A 73 9.90 -4.77 21.24
C ILE A 73 8.92 -3.70 20.73
N GLY A 74 8.47 -2.78 21.59
CA GLY A 74 7.60 -1.67 21.23
C GLY A 74 8.23 -0.74 20.19
N ALA A 75 9.49 -0.34 20.36
CA ALA A 75 10.19 0.59 19.47
C ALA A 75 10.41 0.02 18.06
N TYR A 76 10.50 -1.30 17.91
CA TYR A 76 10.56 -1.94 16.58
C TYR A 76 9.18 -2.18 15.99
N LEU A 77 8.24 -2.74 16.77
CA LEU A 77 6.94 -3.14 16.23
C LEU A 77 6.03 -1.95 15.94
N PHE A 78 6.12 -0.87 16.72
CA PHE A 78 5.23 0.27 16.55
C PHE A 78 5.45 1.03 15.23
N PRO A 79 6.69 1.41 14.84
CA PRO A 79 6.93 2.02 13.53
C PRO A 79 6.58 1.09 12.36
N ILE A 80 6.84 -0.22 12.47
CA ILE A 80 6.43 -1.19 11.46
C ILE A 80 4.90 -1.22 11.34
N SER A 81 4.20 -1.22 12.47
CA SER A 81 2.74 -1.19 12.51
C SER A 81 2.18 0.10 11.90
N LEU A 82 2.80 1.25 12.15
CA LEU A 82 2.45 2.53 11.53
C LEU A 82 2.70 2.52 10.01
N ALA A 83 3.90 2.09 9.58
CA ALA A 83 4.28 2.03 8.17
C ALA A 83 3.39 1.08 7.36
N LYS A 84 2.90 0.01 8.01
CA LYS A 84 1.93 -0.93 7.44
C LYS A 84 0.47 -0.47 7.56
N GLY A 85 0.23 0.77 7.98
CA GLY A 85 -1.12 1.36 8.01
C GLY A 85 -2.06 0.74 9.04
N THR A 86 -1.54 0.06 10.08
CA THR A 86 -2.34 -0.67 11.09
C THR A 86 -3.38 0.23 11.76
N PHE A 87 -3.05 1.52 11.92
CA PHE A 87 -3.89 2.57 12.52
C PHE A 87 -4.55 3.51 11.48
N GLY A 88 -4.35 3.28 10.18
CA GLY A 88 -4.95 4.07 9.11
C GLY A 88 -6.44 3.73 8.90
N ARG A 89 -7.14 4.58 8.11
CA ARG A 89 -8.51 4.30 7.63
C ARG A 89 -8.49 3.06 6.73
N ARG A 90 -8.78 1.89 7.31
CA ARG A 90 -8.67 0.58 6.64
C ARG A 90 -9.56 0.49 5.41
N LEU A 91 -8.96 -0.02 4.33
CA LEU A 91 -9.69 -0.29 3.11
C LEU A 91 -10.64 -1.46 3.35
N SER A 92 -10.22 -2.48 4.11
CA SER A 92 -11.09 -3.60 4.52
C SER A 92 -12.36 -3.13 5.26
N LEU A 93 -12.27 -2.17 6.17
CA LEU A 93 -13.45 -1.65 6.87
C LEU A 93 -14.37 -0.85 5.95
N ARG A 94 -13.81 -0.16 4.95
CA ARG A 94 -14.59 0.55 3.94
C ARG A 94 -15.27 -0.43 2.97
N VAL A 95 -14.58 -1.48 2.55
CA VAL A 95 -15.11 -2.53 1.67
C VAL A 95 -16.16 -3.38 2.40
N VAL A 96 -15.97 -3.70 3.69
CA VAL A 96 -16.98 -4.40 4.51
C VAL A 96 -18.26 -3.56 4.65
N ARG A 97 -18.15 -2.23 4.56
CA ARG A 97 -19.30 -1.32 4.54
C ARG A 97 -19.78 -0.99 3.13
N ALA A 98 -19.06 -1.41 2.10
CA ALA A 98 -19.44 -1.17 0.72
C ALA A 98 -20.67 -2.03 0.42
N ARG A 99 -21.67 -1.39 -0.14
CA ARG A 99 -22.85 -2.06 -0.68
C ARG A 99 -22.55 -2.40 -2.14
N GLU A 100 -22.98 -3.58 -2.58
CA GLU A 100 -23.07 -3.88 -4.02
C GLU A 100 -24.17 -3.01 -4.61
N VAL A 101 -23.78 -2.15 -5.56
CA VAL A 101 -24.67 -1.18 -6.19
C VAL A 101 -24.45 -1.25 -7.70
N PRO A 102 -25.51 -1.30 -8.52
CA PRO A 102 -25.36 -1.21 -9.95
C PRO A 102 -24.82 0.17 -10.36
N VAL A 103 -24.22 0.27 -11.54
CA VAL A 103 -23.48 1.47 -11.97
C VAL A 103 -24.38 2.70 -12.03
N ASP A 104 -25.66 2.53 -12.35
CA ASP A 104 -26.67 3.58 -12.46
C ASP A 104 -27.12 4.15 -11.11
N GLU A 105 -27.06 3.35 -10.04
CA GLU A 105 -27.38 3.74 -8.67
C GLU A 105 -26.17 4.30 -7.90
N ALA A 106 -24.96 4.19 -8.46
CA ALA A 106 -23.73 4.62 -7.82
C ALA A 106 -23.67 6.17 -7.68
N LEU A 107 -23.88 6.67 -6.46
CA LEU A 107 -23.85 8.10 -6.17
C LEU A 107 -22.42 8.65 -6.10
N PRO A 108 -22.16 9.88 -6.62
CA PRO A 108 -20.86 10.53 -6.48
C PRO A 108 -20.44 10.66 -5.01
N HIS A 109 -19.15 10.48 -4.75
CA HIS A 109 -18.49 10.54 -3.43
C HIS A 109 -18.86 9.42 -2.45
N GLU A 110 -19.68 8.45 -2.86
CA GLU A 110 -19.90 7.24 -2.09
C GLU A 110 -18.82 6.19 -2.38
N PHE A 111 -18.47 5.43 -1.35
CA PHE A 111 -17.58 4.28 -1.47
C PHE A 111 -18.42 3.03 -1.73
N VAL A 112 -18.36 2.52 -2.95
CA VAL A 112 -19.24 1.44 -3.44
C VAL A 112 -18.44 0.23 -3.92
N ALA A 113 -19.13 -0.91 -4.00
CA ALA A 113 -18.66 -2.09 -4.71
C ALA A 113 -19.52 -2.29 -5.95
N ILE A 114 -18.89 -2.40 -7.12
CA ILE A 114 -19.57 -2.64 -8.38
C ILE A 114 -19.10 -3.99 -8.90
N ASP A 115 -20.02 -4.94 -8.97
CA ASP A 115 -19.81 -6.23 -9.62
C ASP A 115 -20.03 -6.08 -11.12
N ALA A 116 -19.00 -6.42 -11.91
CA ALA A 116 -18.97 -6.14 -13.33
C ALA A 116 -18.12 -7.15 -14.10
N TRP A 117 -18.25 -7.14 -15.42
CA TRP A 117 -17.39 -7.87 -16.34
C TRP A 117 -16.45 -6.92 -17.04
N VAL A 118 -15.22 -7.36 -17.26
CA VAL A 118 -14.23 -6.59 -18.04
C VAL A 118 -14.63 -6.66 -19.51
N VAL A 119 -14.94 -5.51 -20.09
CA VAL A 119 -15.33 -5.42 -21.51
C VAL A 119 -14.12 -5.10 -22.37
N SER A 120 -13.29 -4.16 -21.93
CA SER A 120 -12.08 -3.77 -22.65
C SER A 120 -11.09 -3.04 -21.74
N GLY A 121 -9.88 -2.86 -22.25
CA GLY A 121 -8.87 -2.00 -21.65
C GLY A 121 -7.66 -1.93 -22.55
N ARG A 122 -6.53 -1.47 -22.00
CA ARG A 122 -5.28 -1.45 -22.75
C ARG A 122 -4.64 -2.85 -22.74
N PRO A 123 -4.34 -3.47 -23.89
CA PRO A 123 -3.72 -4.79 -23.91
C PRO A 123 -2.33 -4.78 -23.27
N ILE A 124 -2.01 -5.85 -22.54
CA ILE A 124 -0.68 -6.11 -22.00
C ILE A 124 -0.15 -7.45 -22.49
N GLU A 125 1.14 -7.50 -22.84
CA GLU A 125 1.80 -8.76 -23.14
C GLU A 125 2.11 -9.48 -21.82
N ARG A 126 1.34 -10.54 -21.54
CA ARG A 126 1.65 -11.52 -20.50
C ARG A 126 2.02 -12.85 -21.16
N PRO A 127 2.95 -13.63 -20.57
CA PRO A 127 3.18 -15.00 -21.03
C PRO A 127 1.84 -15.75 -21.00
N ALA A 128 1.47 -16.29 -22.17
CA ALA A 128 0.13 -16.80 -22.45
C ALA A 128 -0.34 -17.77 -21.36
N ALA A 129 -1.39 -17.39 -20.64
CA ALA A 129 -2.15 -18.36 -19.87
C ALA A 129 -2.82 -19.35 -20.86
N PRO A 130 -2.92 -20.64 -20.51
CA PRO A 130 -3.63 -21.60 -21.36
C PRO A 130 -5.10 -21.17 -21.46
N GLY A 131 -5.52 -20.71 -22.64
CA GLY A 131 -6.87 -20.19 -22.87
C GLY A 131 -6.97 -19.12 -23.97
N GLY A 132 -5.88 -18.40 -24.27
CA GLY A 132 -5.91 -17.35 -25.29
C GLY A 132 -6.62 -16.06 -24.85
N ASP A 133 -6.96 -15.95 -23.56
CA ASP A 133 -7.64 -14.78 -23.00
C ASP A 133 -6.76 -13.53 -23.12
N GLU A 134 -7.34 -12.45 -23.64
CA GLU A 134 -6.69 -11.15 -23.73
C GLU A 134 -6.60 -10.51 -22.33
N TRP A 135 -5.39 -10.21 -21.90
CA TRP A 135 -5.14 -9.47 -20.67
C TRP A 135 -5.10 -7.97 -20.96
N VAL A 136 -5.88 -7.22 -20.19
CA VAL A 136 -5.96 -5.76 -20.30
C VAL A 136 -5.60 -5.09 -18.98
N THR A 137 -5.14 -3.84 -19.08
CA THR A 137 -4.85 -2.95 -17.96
C THR A 137 -5.59 -1.62 -18.15
N TYR A 138 -5.42 -0.71 -17.20
CA TYR A 138 -6.02 0.61 -17.24
C TYR A 138 -5.69 1.41 -18.52
N PRO A 139 -6.63 2.24 -19.00
CA PRO A 139 -8.01 2.41 -18.50
C PRO A 139 -8.85 1.15 -18.75
N LEU A 140 -9.59 0.70 -17.74
CA LEU A 140 -10.48 -0.47 -17.83
C LEU A 140 -11.90 -0.02 -18.08
N VAL A 141 -12.61 -0.71 -18.98
CA VAL A 141 -14.03 -0.55 -19.21
C VAL A 141 -14.74 -1.77 -18.66
N LEU A 142 -15.62 -1.55 -17.69
CA LEU A 142 -16.37 -2.58 -16.98
C LEU A 142 -17.86 -2.41 -17.29
N ALA A 143 -18.59 -3.51 -17.48
CA ALA A 143 -20.04 -3.50 -17.61
C ALA A 143 -20.67 -4.27 -16.47
N ASP A 144 -21.67 -3.71 -15.80
CA ASP A 144 -22.45 -4.44 -14.79
C ASP A 144 -23.53 -5.33 -15.43
N ALA A 145 -24.32 -6.02 -14.61
CA ALA A 145 -25.36 -6.93 -15.07
C ALA A 145 -26.55 -6.19 -15.70
N SER A 146 -26.71 -4.90 -15.40
CA SER A 146 -27.77 -4.05 -15.95
C SER A 146 -27.37 -3.44 -17.32
N GLY A 147 -26.11 -3.62 -17.73
CA GLY A 147 -25.55 -3.04 -18.95
C GLY A 147 -24.97 -1.63 -18.74
N GLY A 148 -24.92 -1.16 -17.50
CA GLY A 148 -24.23 0.08 -17.11
C GLY A 148 -22.73 -0.05 -17.30
N VAL A 149 -22.10 0.97 -17.88
CA VAL A 149 -20.67 0.96 -18.22
C VAL A 149 -19.89 1.92 -17.34
N LEU A 150 -18.85 1.38 -16.70
CA LEU A 150 -17.93 2.06 -15.80
C LEU A 150 -16.53 2.14 -16.42
N ARG A 151 -15.90 3.32 -16.43
CA ARG A 151 -14.50 3.46 -16.87
C ARG A 151 -13.61 3.72 -15.66
N VAL A 152 -12.69 2.80 -15.39
CA VAL A 152 -11.74 2.90 -14.28
C VAL A 152 -10.39 3.32 -14.81
N GLU A 153 -9.74 4.26 -14.12
CA GLU A 153 -8.47 4.86 -14.53
C GLU A 153 -7.44 4.89 -13.40
N ARG A 154 -6.18 5.08 -13.80
CA ARG A 154 -5.06 5.19 -12.87
C ARG A 154 -5.07 6.53 -12.12
N ALA A 155 -4.41 6.53 -10.95
CA ALA A 155 -4.34 7.66 -10.04
C ALA A 155 -3.60 8.87 -10.58
N ASP A 156 -2.55 8.57 -11.32
CA ASP A 156 -1.67 9.53 -11.95
C ASP A 156 -2.32 10.14 -13.20
N GLY A 157 -3.51 9.68 -13.60
CA GLY A 157 -4.17 10.08 -14.84
C GLY A 157 -3.32 9.76 -16.08
N ALA A 158 -2.28 8.93 -15.93
CA ALA A 158 -1.34 8.65 -16.98
C ALA A 158 -1.86 7.49 -17.84
N ASP A 159 -2.05 7.76 -19.14
CA ASP A 159 -2.31 6.76 -20.17
C ASP A 159 -1.04 5.93 -20.51
N GLN A 160 -0.03 5.89 -19.66
CA GLN A 160 1.21 5.12 -19.87
C GLN A 160 1.15 3.80 -19.09
N PRO A 161 1.74 2.71 -19.63
CA PRO A 161 1.80 1.46 -18.90
C PRO A 161 2.60 1.67 -17.61
N ALA A 162 2.17 1.06 -16.51
CA ALA A 162 2.99 1.05 -15.30
C ALA A 162 4.34 0.42 -15.68
N GLY A 163 5.45 1.16 -15.48
CA GLY A 163 6.77 0.71 -15.88
C GLY A 163 7.11 -0.67 -15.31
N GLU A 164 7.92 -1.42 -16.06
CA GLU A 164 8.42 -2.74 -15.64
C GLU A 164 8.98 -2.67 -14.21
N GLY A 165 8.36 -3.42 -13.30
CA GLY A 165 8.75 -3.48 -11.89
C GLY A 165 7.66 -3.07 -10.90
N LEU A 166 6.58 -2.42 -11.35
CA LEU A 166 5.38 -2.26 -10.53
C LEU A 166 4.53 -3.53 -10.65
N HIS A 167 4.26 -4.18 -9.51
CA HIS A 167 3.25 -5.24 -9.39
C HIS A 167 2.03 -4.87 -10.26
N TYR A 168 1.52 -5.82 -11.05
CA TYR A 168 0.40 -5.64 -11.98
C TYR A 168 -0.92 -5.26 -11.27
N TYR A 169 -0.98 -4.09 -10.66
CA TYR A 169 -2.16 -3.52 -10.06
C TYR A 169 -3.14 -3.18 -11.21
N GLY A 170 -4.23 -3.95 -11.29
CA GLY A 170 -5.32 -3.72 -12.25
C GLY A 170 -5.13 -4.32 -13.64
N ALA A 171 -4.36 -5.41 -13.77
CA ALA A 171 -4.48 -6.28 -14.93
C ALA A 171 -5.65 -7.25 -14.73
N ALA A 172 -6.53 -7.36 -15.71
CA ALA A 172 -7.68 -8.26 -15.68
C ALA A 172 -7.90 -8.89 -17.06
N ARG A 173 -8.58 -10.03 -17.10
CA ARG A 173 -8.93 -10.68 -18.37
C ARG A 173 -10.23 -10.12 -18.94
N VAL A 174 -10.27 -9.91 -20.25
CA VAL A 174 -11.52 -9.57 -20.94
C VAL A 174 -12.54 -10.72 -20.75
N GLY A 175 -13.79 -10.37 -20.48
CA GLY A 175 -14.89 -11.30 -20.23
C GLY A 175 -14.95 -11.88 -18.82
N HIS A 176 -13.95 -11.62 -17.96
CA HIS A 176 -13.98 -12.10 -16.58
C HIS A 176 -14.77 -11.18 -15.65
N ARG A 177 -15.40 -11.79 -14.64
CA ARG A 177 -16.09 -11.10 -13.56
C ARG A 177 -15.08 -10.50 -12.59
N VAL A 178 -15.29 -9.23 -12.26
CA VAL A 178 -14.46 -8.43 -11.37
C VAL A 178 -15.34 -7.61 -10.43
N VAL A 179 -14.81 -7.31 -9.25
CA VAL A 179 -15.39 -6.31 -8.36
C VAL A 179 -14.52 -5.07 -8.40
N ALA A 180 -15.14 -3.95 -8.75
CA ALA A 180 -14.52 -2.63 -8.71
C ALA A 180 -14.94 -1.91 -7.42
N LEU A 181 -13.96 -1.62 -6.57
CA LEU A 181 -14.16 -1.04 -5.24
C LEU A 181 -13.62 0.37 -5.19
N GLY A 182 -14.45 1.35 -4.87
CA GLY A 182 -13.90 2.69 -4.69
C GLY A 182 -14.87 3.84 -4.51
N GLU A 183 -14.29 5.04 -4.38
CA GLU A 183 -15.05 6.28 -4.37
C GLU A 183 -15.45 6.69 -5.79
N VAL A 184 -16.75 6.77 -6.04
CA VAL A 184 -17.32 7.21 -7.31
C VAL A 184 -17.01 8.69 -7.50
N ARG A 185 -16.35 9.07 -8.59
CA ARG A 185 -16.23 10.48 -8.99
C ARG A 185 -16.91 10.71 -10.32
N ARG A 186 -17.62 11.84 -10.40
CA ARG A 186 -18.23 12.32 -11.63
C ARG A 186 -17.32 13.37 -12.25
N ASP A 187 -16.98 13.20 -13.52
CA ASP A 187 -16.33 14.24 -14.30
C ASP A 187 -17.37 15.26 -14.72
N GLU A 188 -17.23 16.50 -14.26
CA GLU A 188 -17.89 17.66 -14.85
C GLU A 188 -16.86 18.36 -15.71
N VAL A 189 -16.78 18.02 -16.99
CA VAL A 189 -16.01 18.81 -17.96
C VAL A 189 -16.86 19.04 -19.21
N ASP A 190 -17.09 20.32 -19.47
CA ASP A 190 -17.57 20.98 -20.69
C ASP A 190 -19.04 20.86 -21.12
N GLY A 191 -19.89 21.66 -20.46
CA GLY A 191 -20.32 22.94 -21.07
C GLY A 191 -21.04 22.97 -22.42
N SER A 192 -21.42 21.84 -23.03
CA SER A 192 -22.19 21.83 -24.28
C SER A 192 -23.51 21.07 -24.15
N LEU A 193 -24.54 21.84 -23.76
CA LEU A 193 -25.88 21.85 -24.34
C LEU A 193 -26.36 20.55 -25.02
N TYR A 194 -26.88 19.58 -24.27
CA TYR A 194 -28.08 18.82 -24.67
C TYR A 194 -28.87 18.36 -23.43
N ARG A 195 -30.13 18.80 -23.36
CA ARG A 195 -31.15 18.23 -22.47
C ARG A 195 -31.44 16.81 -22.94
N LEU A 196 -31.09 15.82 -22.13
CA LEU A 196 -31.64 14.46 -22.16
C LEU A 196 -32.04 14.09 -20.73
N PRO A 197 -33.13 13.35 -20.50
CA PRO A 197 -33.46 12.84 -19.17
C PRO A 197 -32.39 11.81 -18.78
N ALA A 198 -31.47 12.24 -17.92
CA ALA A 198 -30.27 11.51 -17.54
C ALA A 198 -30.56 10.35 -16.57
N ARG A 199 -31.27 9.31 -17.04
CA ARG A 199 -31.41 8.02 -16.34
C ARG A 199 -30.56 6.89 -16.94
N GLY A 200 -29.75 7.11 -17.98
CA GLY A 200 -29.13 6.00 -18.71
C GLY A 200 -27.72 6.21 -19.28
N ALA A 201 -26.99 7.25 -18.89
CA ALA A 201 -25.60 7.41 -19.31
C ALA A 201 -24.79 8.12 -18.23
N ARG A 202 -24.01 7.37 -17.45
CA ARG A 202 -22.93 7.94 -16.64
C ARG A 202 -21.72 7.03 -16.66
N LEU A 203 -20.74 7.43 -17.45
CA LEU A 203 -19.34 7.04 -17.29
C LEU A 203 -18.91 7.47 -15.88
N VAL A 204 -18.97 6.55 -14.91
CA VAL A 204 -18.37 6.77 -13.59
C VAL A 204 -16.86 6.64 -13.77
N ARG A 205 -16.08 7.65 -13.37
CA ARG A 205 -14.62 7.64 -13.51
C ARG A 205 -14.03 7.29 -12.14
N GLY A 206 -13.59 6.05 -11.97
CA GLY A 206 -12.84 5.64 -10.79
C GLY A 206 -11.38 6.05 -10.93
N LYS A 207 -10.89 7.02 -10.17
CA LYS A 207 -9.44 7.34 -10.12
C LYS A 207 -8.79 6.51 -9.01
N SER A 208 -7.82 5.67 -9.35
CA SER A 208 -6.87 5.10 -8.37
C SER A 208 -6.22 6.24 -7.54
N PRO A 209 -5.63 6.05 -6.34
CA PRO A 209 -5.62 4.84 -5.52
C PRO A 209 -7.00 4.50 -4.92
N TYR A 210 -8.04 5.27 -5.25
CA TYR A 210 -9.36 5.16 -4.63
C TYR A 210 -10.29 4.15 -5.31
N PHE A 211 -9.90 3.57 -6.45
CA PHE A 211 -10.64 2.50 -7.14
C PHE A 211 -9.71 1.30 -7.37
N LEU A 212 -10.05 0.14 -6.81
CA LEU A 212 -9.33 -1.12 -6.91
C LEU A 212 -10.20 -2.15 -7.66
N VAL A 213 -9.69 -2.72 -8.75
CA VAL A 213 -10.36 -3.79 -9.49
C VAL A 213 -9.71 -5.12 -9.15
N ARG A 214 -10.50 -6.12 -8.75
CA ARG A 214 -10.06 -7.47 -8.40
C ARG A 214 -10.96 -8.52 -9.05
N GLU A 215 -10.39 -9.63 -9.50
CA GLU A 215 -11.16 -10.79 -9.98
C GLU A 215 -11.82 -11.52 -8.81
N GLY A 216 -13.05 -11.98 -8.99
CA GLY A 216 -13.81 -12.73 -7.97
C GLY A 216 -15.13 -12.07 -7.57
N ASP A 217 -15.74 -12.57 -6.48
CA ASP A 217 -16.91 -11.97 -5.85
C ASP A 217 -16.52 -11.05 -4.67
N LEU A 218 -17.45 -10.23 -4.17
CA LEU A 218 -17.15 -9.27 -3.11
C LEU A 218 -16.63 -9.95 -1.84
N ALA A 219 -17.16 -11.15 -1.50
CA ALA A 219 -16.75 -11.87 -0.30
C ALA A 219 -15.30 -12.36 -0.39
N ALA A 220 -14.89 -12.89 -1.55
CA ALA A 220 -13.53 -13.31 -1.84
C ALA A 220 -12.56 -12.13 -1.82
N VAL A 221 -12.95 -11.01 -2.44
CA VAL A 221 -12.14 -9.78 -2.46
C VAL A 221 -11.98 -9.19 -1.05
N VAL A 222 -13.05 -9.17 -0.24
CA VAL A 222 -12.97 -8.76 1.18
C VAL A 222 -12.01 -9.67 1.95
N ALA A 223 -12.09 -10.99 1.74
CA ALA A 223 -11.24 -11.95 2.43
C ALA A 223 -9.76 -11.78 2.05
N GLU A 224 -9.48 -11.53 0.77
CA GLU A 224 -8.12 -11.25 0.27
C GLU A 224 -7.55 -9.95 0.85
N ILE A 225 -8.30 -8.85 0.78
CA ILE A 225 -7.88 -7.55 1.36
C ILE A 225 -7.63 -7.68 2.87
N ARG A 226 -8.47 -8.45 3.59
CA ARG A 226 -8.24 -8.73 5.02
C ARG A 226 -6.98 -9.55 5.29
N ARG A 227 -6.54 -10.41 4.36
CA ARG A 227 -5.28 -11.17 4.48
C ARG A 227 -4.06 -10.29 4.22
N GLU A 228 -4.17 -9.32 3.31
CA GLU A 228 -3.10 -8.38 2.99
C GLU A 228 -2.93 -7.30 4.08
N GLU A 229 -4.00 -6.93 4.78
CA GLU A 229 -3.97 -5.96 5.87
C GLU A 229 -3.38 -6.53 7.17
N THR A 230 -2.46 -5.78 7.78
CA THR A 230 -1.91 -6.12 9.10
C THR A 230 -2.99 -6.03 10.18
N SER A 231 -3.14 -7.10 10.97
CA SER A 231 -4.14 -7.17 12.04
C SER A 231 -3.97 -6.02 13.05
N PRO A 232 -5.08 -5.41 13.55
CA PRO A 232 -5.01 -4.37 14.58
C PRO A 232 -4.40 -4.89 15.88
N ALA A 233 -4.50 -6.20 16.12
CA ALA A 233 -3.91 -6.85 17.28
C ALA A 233 -2.39 -6.62 17.34
N TRP A 234 -1.70 -6.60 16.18
CA TRP A 234 -0.27 -6.32 16.13
C TRP A 234 0.07 -4.88 16.53
N GLY A 235 -0.71 -3.91 16.04
CA GLY A 235 -0.56 -2.51 16.44
C GLY A 235 -0.85 -2.30 17.91
N ILE A 236 -1.96 -2.86 18.42
CA ILE A 236 -2.34 -2.78 19.83
C ILE A 236 -1.27 -3.45 20.72
N PHE A 237 -0.82 -4.64 20.35
CA PHE A 237 0.25 -5.35 21.04
C PHE A 237 1.54 -4.51 21.11
N SER A 238 1.93 -3.87 20.01
CA SER A 238 3.10 -2.97 19.99
C SER A 238 2.94 -1.77 20.94
N LEU A 239 1.75 -1.18 21.01
CA LEU A 239 1.44 -0.08 21.93
C LEU A 239 1.44 -0.53 23.39
N VAL A 240 0.86 -1.70 23.69
CA VAL A 240 0.85 -2.27 25.04
C VAL A 240 2.28 -2.52 25.53
N LEU A 241 3.14 -3.11 24.69
CA LEU A 241 4.53 -3.33 25.06
C LEU A 241 5.30 -2.03 25.29
N LEU A 242 5.09 -1.03 24.42
CA LEU A 242 5.65 0.30 24.60
C LEU A 242 5.19 0.93 25.93
N ALA A 243 3.90 0.82 26.25
CA ALA A 243 3.31 1.32 27.48
C ALA A 243 3.85 0.61 28.73
N VAL A 244 4.02 -0.72 28.68
CA VAL A 244 4.65 -1.51 29.77
C VAL A 244 6.10 -1.07 29.95
N GLY A 245 6.83 -0.84 28.86
CA GLY A 245 8.20 -0.35 28.88
C GLY A 245 8.32 1.02 29.56
N PHE A 246 7.52 1.99 29.12
CA PHE A 246 7.45 3.32 29.73
C PHE A 246 6.95 3.29 31.17
N GLY A 247 5.93 2.50 31.47
CA GLY A 247 5.42 2.32 32.83
C GLY A 247 6.47 1.76 33.77
N SER A 248 7.32 0.85 33.29
CA SER A 248 8.44 0.31 34.07
C SER A 248 9.54 1.34 34.32
N MET A 249 9.83 2.21 33.34
CA MET A 249 10.74 3.34 33.56
C MET A 249 10.21 4.31 34.62
N ILE A 250 8.92 4.67 34.53
CA ILE A 250 8.27 5.55 35.52
C ILE A 250 8.28 4.88 36.89
N GLY A 251 7.99 3.57 36.96
CA GLY A 251 8.09 2.75 38.16
C GLY A 251 9.47 2.85 38.82
N ALA A 252 10.54 2.63 38.04
CA ALA A 252 11.92 2.77 38.50
C ALA A 252 12.20 4.15 39.09
N GLN A 253 11.79 5.23 38.41
CA GLN A 253 11.97 6.61 38.88
C GLN A 253 11.15 6.91 40.15
N SER A 254 9.95 6.36 40.26
CA SER A 254 9.05 6.57 41.40
C SER A 254 9.43 5.76 42.65
N ALA A 255 10.25 4.72 42.50
CA ALA A 255 10.74 3.90 43.60
C ALA A 255 11.98 4.51 44.30
N VAL A 256 12.53 5.60 43.78
CA VAL A 256 13.68 6.31 44.37
C VAL A 256 13.41 6.84 45.79
N PRO A 257 12.25 7.47 46.09
CA PRO A 257 12.00 8.02 47.42
C PRO A 257 11.77 6.94 48.48
N SER A 258 11.35 5.72 48.12
CA SER A 258 10.98 4.67 49.06
C SER A 258 12.14 3.82 49.59
N TRP A 259 13.36 4.03 49.08
CA TRP A 259 14.58 3.35 49.57
C TRP A 259 15.35 4.15 50.64
N PHE A 260 15.01 5.43 50.82
CA PHE A 260 15.64 6.32 51.80
C PHE A 260 14.78 6.56 53.06
N LEU A 261 13.66 5.86 53.18
CA LEU A 261 12.82 5.75 54.39
C LEU A 261 12.98 4.36 54.99
#